data_AF-A0AAN8TSB0-F1
#
_entry.id   AF-A0AAN8TSB0-F1
#
_cell.length_a   1.000
_cell.length_b   1.000
_cell.length_c   1.000
_cell.angle_alpha   90.00
_cell.angle_beta   90.00
_cell.angle_gamma   90.00
#
_symmetry.space_group_name_H-M   'P 1'
#
loop_
_entity.id
_entity.type
_entity.pdbx_description
1 polymer ?
#
loop_
_entity_poly.entity_id
_entity_poly.type
_entity_poly.pdbx_seq_one_letter_code
_entity_poly.pdbx_strand_id
1 'polypeptide(L)'
;MMICSSFILNHTQAAGEWTIFPWIHSNCNSVSDNDQLRPVSVPDIHPASAGITEGFSMCGGDFVEVYSDPSQAGVWDAVVTCFFLDTAHNIVEYIEIISKVLKDGGVWINLGPLLYHFADMYSPEDEMSIDLSLEDVKRVALHYGFIFEQESTIETTYTTNLRSMMQNRYYAAFWTMRKKTRRLCS
;
A
#
# COMPACT_ATOMS: atom_id res chain seq x y z
N MET A 1 1.35 3.24 -12.27
CA MET A 1 1.65 1.86 -11.80
C MET A 1 1.26 0.76 -12.80
N MET A 2 0.04 0.74 -13.35
CA MET A 2 -0.47 -0.37 -14.19
C MET A 2 0.36 -0.75 -15.43
N ILE A 3 0.91 0.24 -16.15
CA ILE A 3 1.73 -0.04 -17.34
C ILE A 3 3.02 -0.76 -16.95
N CYS A 4 3.73 -0.25 -15.94
CA CYS A 4 4.97 -0.86 -15.45
C CYS A 4 4.73 -2.25 -14.86
N SER A 5 3.63 -2.46 -14.12
CA SER A 5 3.31 -3.77 -13.57
C SER A 5 3.00 -4.78 -14.68
N SER A 6 2.18 -4.41 -15.67
CA SER A 6 1.90 -5.28 -16.81
C SER A 6 3.18 -5.63 -17.59
N PHE A 7 4.06 -4.65 -17.81
CA PHE A 7 5.36 -4.88 -18.44
C PHE A 7 6.20 -5.90 -17.66
N ILE A 8 6.42 -5.67 -16.36
CA ILE A 8 7.25 -6.56 -15.55
C ILE A 8 6.64 -7.95 -15.45
N LEU A 9 5.34 -8.06 -15.17
CA LEU A 9 4.68 -9.35 -14.92
C LEU A 9 4.47 -10.19 -16.18
N ASN A 10 4.17 -9.57 -17.33
CA ASN A 10 3.74 -10.28 -18.53
C ASN A 10 4.80 -10.33 -19.65
N HIS A 11 5.81 -9.47 -19.61
CA HIS A 11 6.78 -9.34 -20.71
C HIS A 11 8.23 -9.68 -20.33
N THR A 12 8.55 -9.80 -19.03
CA THR A 12 9.88 -10.27 -18.58
C THR A 12 10.01 -11.78 -18.78
N GLN A 13 11.14 -12.21 -19.33
CA GLN A 13 11.53 -13.62 -19.58
C GLN A 13 12.60 -14.14 -18.61
N ALA A 14 13.37 -13.25 -17.97
CA ALA A 14 14.42 -13.65 -17.03
C ALA A 14 14.64 -12.65 -15.90
N ALA A 15 15.25 -13.11 -14.81
CA ALA A 15 15.74 -12.21 -13.76
C ALA A 15 16.88 -11.32 -14.29
N GLY A 16 16.89 -10.05 -13.89
CA GLY A 16 17.90 -9.06 -14.25
C GLY A 16 17.85 -8.58 -15.71
N GLU A 17 16.77 -8.87 -16.43
CA GLU A 17 16.64 -8.58 -17.87
C GLU A 17 16.77 -7.09 -18.22
N TRP A 18 16.24 -6.21 -17.38
CA TRP A 18 16.20 -4.77 -17.63
C TRP A 18 17.15 -4.02 -16.72
N THR A 19 17.89 -3.04 -17.26
CA THR A 19 18.75 -2.17 -16.45
C THR A 19 18.19 -0.76 -16.40
N ILE A 20 17.97 -0.25 -15.20
CA ILE A 20 17.50 1.12 -14.93
C ILE A 20 18.55 1.90 -14.13
N PHE A 21 18.44 3.22 -14.15
CA PHE A 21 19.31 4.13 -13.40
C PHE A 21 18.45 5.01 -12.48
N PRO A 22 17.94 4.48 -11.37
CA PRO A 22 16.87 5.12 -10.62
C PRO A 22 17.32 6.38 -9.87
N TRP A 23 18.62 6.70 -9.82
CA TRP A 23 19.15 7.81 -9.02
C TRP A 23 19.61 9.01 -9.86
N ILE A 24 19.56 8.92 -11.19
CA ILE A 24 20.12 9.93 -12.10
C ILE A 24 19.51 11.32 -11.96
N HIS A 25 18.27 11.39 -11.46
CA HIS A 25 17.54 12.65 -11.26
C HIS A 25 17.88 13.34 -9.92
N SER A 26 18.63 12.68 -9.02
CA SER A 26 19.01 13.22 -7.72
C SER A 26 20.38 13.91 -7.80
N ASN A 27 20.36 15.23 -7.97
CA ASN A 27 21.58 16.05 -8.18
C ASN A 27 22.23 16.54 -6.87
N CYS A 28 21.63 16.25 -5.72
CA CYS A 28 22.13 16.64 -4.40
C CYS A 28 22.23 15.42 -3.48
N ASN A 29 22.94 15.57 -2.37
CA ASN A 29 23.15 14.52 -1.38
C ASN A 29 23.85 13.25 -1.91
N SER A 30 24.50 13.32 -3.08
CA SER A 30 25.37 12.26 -3.60
C SER A 30 26.76 12.35 -2.99
N VAL A 31 27.30 11.21 -2.55
CA VAL A 31 28.69 11.11 -2.08
C VAL A 31 29.66 11.08 -3.28
N SER A 32 29.24 10.47 -4.39
CA SER A 32 30.01 10.41 -5.64
C SER A 32 29.11 10.36 -6.88
N ASP A 33 29.62 10.79 -8.03
CA ASP A 33 28.91 10.70 -9.32
C ASP A 33 28.57 9.24 -9.70
N ASN A 34 29.44 8.30 -9.33
CA ASN A 34 29.20 6.87 -9.51
C ASN A 34 27.97 6.38 -8.74
N ASP A 35 27.64 6.99 -7.59
CA ASP A 35 26.44 6.62 -6.85
C ASP A 35 25.17 7.11 -7.56
N GLN A 36 25.22 8.28 -8.21
CA GLN A 36 24.10 8.81 -8.99
C GLN A 36 23.88 8.00 -10.29
N LEU A 37 24.96 7.62 -10.97
CA LEU A 37 24.94 6.92 -12.25
C LEU A 37 24.90 5.38 -12.12
N ARG A 38 24.73 4.83 -10.91
CA ARG A 38 24.78 3.37 -10.73
C ARG A 38 23.58 2.66 -11.39
N PRO A 39 23.82 1.56 -12.13
CA PRO A 39 22.75 0.75 -12.69
C PRO A 39 22.09 -0.14 -11.63
N VAL A 40 20.83 -0.50 -11.86
CA VAL A 40 20.08 -1.53 -11.12
C VAL A 40 19.40 -2.44 -12.14
N SER A 41 19.64 -3.75 -12.04
CA SER A 41 18.98 -4.75 -12.87
C SER A 41 17.65 -5.20 -12.24
N VAL A 42 16.58 -5.28 -13.04
CA VAL A 42 15.22 -5.66 -12.61
C VAL A 42 14.55 -6.58 -13.64
N PRO A 43 13.57 -7.40 -13.23
CA PRO A 43 13.27 -7.77 -11.85
C PRO A 43 14.34 -8.73 -11.29
N ASP A 44 14.51 -8.76 -9.97
CA ASP A 44 15.43 -9.69 -9.29
C ASP A 44 14.99 -11.16 -9.38
N ILE A 45 13.70 -11.40 -9.60
CA ILE A 45 13.09 -12.72 -9.82
C ILE A 45 12.26 -12.65 -11.10
N HIS A 46 12.30 -13.70 -11.91
CA HIS A 46 11.39 -13.86 -13.05
C HIS A 46 9.95 -14.09 -12.57
N PRO A 47 8.98 -13.20 -12.81
CA PRO A 47 7.66 -13.30 -12.17
C PRO A 47 6.93 -14.62 -12.44
N ALA A 48 7.00 -15.13 -13.67
CA ALA A 48 6.35 -16.39 -14.02
C ALA A 48 7.04 -17.64 -13.42
N SER A 49 8.24 -17.52 -12.83
CA SER A 49 8.85 -18.63 -12.08
C SER A 49 8.24 -18.85 -10.70
N ALA A 50 7.35 -17.97 -10.22
CA ALA A 50 6.69 -18.10 -8.93
C ALA A 50 5.75 -19.32 -8.84
N GLY A 51 5.43 -19.98 -9.97
CA GLY A 51 4.57 -21.16 -9.99
C GLY A 51 3.10 -20.86 -9.63
N ILE A 52 2.71 -19.58 -9.62
CA ILE A 52 1.32 -19.18 -9.41
C ILE A 52 0.58 -19.40 -10.73
N THR A 53 -0.10 -20.53 -10.83
CA THR A 53 -0.79 -20.94 -12.05
C THR A 53 -2.22 -20.42 -12.13
N GLU A 54 -2.85 -20.12 -10.99
CA GLU A 54 -4.24 -19.65 -10.90
C GLU A 54 -4.41 -18.67 -9.73
N GLY A 55 -5.35 -17.73 -9.86
CA GLY A 55 -5.80 -16.85 -8.76
C GLY A 55 -5.02 -15.55 -8.57
N PHE A 56 -3.97 -15.27 -9.36
CA PHE A 56 -3.32 -13.95 -9.36
C PHE A 56 -3.95 -13.04 -10.41
N SER A 57 -4.42 -11.87 -9.97
CA SER A 57 -5.03 -10.87 -10.84
C SER A 57 -4.71 -9.46 -10.35
N MET A 58 -4.85 -8.48 -11.25
CA MET A 58 -4.76 -7.06 -10.94
C MET A 58 -6.00 -6.35 -11.46
N CYS A 59 -6.58 -5.48 -10.65
CA CYS A 59 -7.69 -4.62 -11.06
C CYS A 59 -7.18 -3.19 -11.26
N GLY A 60 -7.57 -2.55 -12.36
CA GLY A 60 -7.29 -1.14 -12.61
C GLY A 60 -8.53 -0.30 -12.29
N GLY A 61 -8.39 0.69 -11.42
CA GLY A 61 -9.46 1.60 -11.02
C GLY A 61 -9.18 2.22 -9.66
N ASP A 62 -10.05 3.12 -9.23
CA ASP A 62 -10.05 3.62 -7.87
C ASP A 62 -10.53 2.53 -6.89
N PHE A 63 -9.90 2.45 -5.72
CA PHE A 63 -10.20 1.41 -4.73
C PHE A 63 -11.64 1.51 -4.22
N VAL A 64 -12.12 2.71 -3.91
CA VAL A 64 -13.47 2.91 -3.40
C VAL A 64 -14.47 2.59 -4.50
N GLU A 65 -14.27 3.09 -5.72
CA GLU A 65 -15.20 2.84 -6.82
C GLU A 65 -15.35 1.35 -7.14
N VAL A 66 -14.23 0.63 -7.28
CA VAL A 66 -14.23 -0.79 -7.64
C VAL A 66 -14.82 -1.65 -6.54
N TYR A 67 -14.42 -1.41 -5.28
CA TYR A 67 -14.76 -2.30 -4.17
C TYR A 67 -16.00 -1.88 -3.39
N SER A 68 -16.63 -0.76 -3.76
CA SER A 68 -17.98 -0.40 -3.34
C SER A 68 -19.08 -1.23 -3.99
N ASP A 69 -18.79 -1.97 -5.06
CA ASP A 69 -19.80 -2.80 -5.71
C ASP A 69 -20.39 -3.85 -4.72
N PRO A 70 -21.72 -4.03 -4.68
CA PRO A 70 -22.35 -5.00 -3.78
C PRO A 70 -21.83 -6.43 -3.93
N SER A 71 -21.34 -6.82 -5.11
CA SER A 71 -20.74 -8.14 -5.36
C SER A 71 -19.43 -8.37 -4.60
N GLN A 72 -18.76 -7.32 -4.13
CA GLN A 72 -17.51 -7.43 -3.37
C GLN A 72 -17.74 -7.60 -1.86
N ALA A 73 -18.97 -7.39 -1.38
CA ALA A 73 -19.29 -7.43 0.04
C ALA A 73 -19.12 -8.84 0.63
N GLY A 74 -18.28 -8.97 1.65
CA GLY A 74 -18.04 -10.24 2.33
C GLY A 74 -17.41 -11.33 1.46
N VAL A 75 -16.62 -10.97 0.45
CA VAL A 75 -16.00 -11.92 -0.48
C VAL A 75 -14.54 -12.22 -0.14
N TRP A 76 -13.86 -11.31 0.54
CA TRP A 76 -12.41 -11.40 0.74
C TRP A 76 -12.06 -11.98 2.11
N ASP A 77 -11.19 -12.99 2.15
CA ASP A 77 -10.71 -13.58 3.40
C ASP A 77 -9.70 -12.66 4.11
N ALA A 78 -8.92 -11.92 3.33
CA ALA A 78 -7.94 -10.97 3.82
C ALA A 78 -7.82 -9.74 2.93
N VAL A 79 -7.47 -8.61 3.55
CA VAL A 79 -7.07 -7.37 2.88
C VAL A 79 -5.73 -6.95 3.46
N VAL A 80 -4.78 -6.60 2.58
CA VAL A 80 -3.44 -6.14 2.98
C VAL A 80 -3.21 -4.75 2.40
N THR A 81 -2.95 -3.78 3.27
CA THR A 81 -2.62 -2.40 2.89
C THR A 81 -1.15 -2.11 3.22
N CYS A 82 -0.38 -1.65 2.25
CA CYS A 82 1.05 -1.36 2.43
C CYS A 82 1.37 0.00 1.81
N PHE A 83 1.72 1.01 2.63
CA PHE A 83 1.89 2.40 2.20
C PHE A 83 0.70 2.90 1.34
N PHE A 84 -0.52 2.67 1.84
CA PHE A 84 -1.75 2.85 1.07
C PHE A 84 -2.79 3.74 1.76
N LEU A 85 -3.01 3.58 3.06
CA LEU A 85 -4.14 4.26 3.74
C LEU A 85 -4.06 5.79 3.69
N ASP A 86 -2.85 6.32 3.68
CA ASP A 86 -2.54 7.75 3.61
C ASP A 86 -2.62 8.33 2.19
N THR A 87 -3.00 7.51 1.20
CA THR A 87 -3.32 7.96 -0.16
C THR A 87 -4.79 8.34 -0.34
N ALA A 88 -5.63 8.16 0.67
CA ALA A 88 -7.05 8.49 0.62
C ALA A 88 -7.28 10.00 0.82
N HIS A 89 -8.25 10.57 0.10
CA HIS A 89 -8.88 11.84 0.50
C HIS A 89 -9.64 11.67 1.82
N ASN A 90 -10.31 10.53 2.00
CA ASN A 90 -11.03 10.18 3.21
C ASN A 90 -10.66 8.77 3.68
N ILE A 91 -9.73 8.69 4.64
CA ILE A 91 -9.28 7.42 5.20
C ILE A 91 -10.42 6.61 5.87
N VAL A 92 -11.49 7.28 6.34
CA VAL A 92 -12.66 6.61 6.93
C VAL A 92 -13.38 5.76 5.88
N GLU A 93 -13.48 6.26 4.64
CA GLU A 93 -14.10 5.54 3.53
C GLU A 93 -13.29 4.29 3.16
N TYR A 94 -11.95 4.40 3.15
CA TYR A 94 -11.10 3.23 2.95
C TYR A 94 -11.37 2.17 4.02
N ILE A 95 -11.44 2.55 5.30
CA ILE A 95 -11.70 1.60 6.41
C ILE A 95 -13.09 0.98 6.30
N GLU A 96 -14.10 1.75 5.89
CA GLU A 96 -15.46 1.25 5.64
C GLU A 96 -15.45 0.19 4.52
N ILE A 97 -14.83 0.48 3.38
CA ILE A 97 -14.74 -0.45 2.25
C ILE A 97 -13.98 -1.72 2.66
N ILE A 98 -12.83 -1.59 3.35
CA ILE A 98 -12.08 -2.74 3.86
C ILE A 98 -12.97 -3.61 4.77
N SER A 99 -13.73 -3.00 5.68
CA SER A 99 -14.68 -3.74 6.51
C SER A 99 -15.78 -4.40 5.68
N LYS A 100 -16.35 -3.70 4.70
CA LYS A 100 -17.43 -4.21 3.84
C LYS A 100 -17.00 -5.42 3.02
N VAL A 101 -15.83 -5.37 2.39
CA VAL A 101 -15.37 -6.42 1.46
C VAL A 101 -14.90 -7.67 2.18
N LEU A 102 -14.40 -7.53 3.42
CA LEU A 102 -13.97 -8.66 4.23
C LEU A 102 -15.14 -9.54 4.64
N LYS A 103 -14.96 -10.86 4.54
CA LYS A 103 -15.82 -11.85 5.20
C LYS A 103 -15.87 -11.58 6.71
N ASP A 104 -16.94 -12.03 7.33
CA ASP A 104 -16.99 -12.12 8.78
C ASP A 104 -15.87 -13.04 9.30
N GLY A 105 -15.08 -12.55 10.25
CA GLY A 105 -13.86 -13.24 10.69
C GLY A 105 -12.64 -13.03 9.79
N GLY A 106 -12.77 -12.30 8.68
CA GLY A 106 -11.67 -11.95 7.77
C GLY A 106 -10.62 -11.04 8.42
N VAL A 107 -9.44 -10.98 7.81
CA VAL A 107 -8.26 -10.33 8.40
C VAL A 107 -7.84 -9.09 7.60
N TRP A 108 -7.58 -7.99 8.29
CA TRP A 108 -6.95 -6.82 7.72
C TRP A 108 -5.53 -6.67 8.28
N ILE A 109 -4.55 -6.67 7.39
CA ILE A 109 -3.14 -6.44 7.71
C ILE A 109 -2.75 -5.07 7.14
N ASN A 110 -2.12 -4.22 7.95
CA ASN A 110 -1.61 -2.94 7.49
C ASN A 110 -0.12 -2.80 7.80
N LEU A 111 0.62 -2.16 6.89
CA LEU A 111 1.97 -1.64 7.12
C LEU A 111 2.13 -0.28 6.41
N GLY A 112 2.19 0.81 7.16
CA GLY A 112 2.46 2.11 6.53
C GLY A 112 2.55 3.28 7.51
N PRO A 113 3.13 4.41 7.07
CA PRO A 113 3.05 5.66 7.80
C PRO A 113 1.65 6.30 7.63
N LEU A 114 1.51 7.54 8.11
CA LEU A 114 0.38 8.43 7.81
C LEU A 114 0.91 9.73 7.20
N LEU A 115 1.49 9.64 6.01
CA LEU A 115 1.94 10.79 5.23
C LEU A 115 0.84 11.17 4.24
N TYR A 116 -0.20 11.88 4.73
CA TYR A 116 -1.39 12.19 3.95
C TYR A 116 -1.06 12.94 2.66
N HIS A 117 -1.42 12.34 1.53
CA HIS A 117 -1.01 12.81 0.21
C HIS A 117 -1.54 14.21 -0.13
N PHE A 118 -2.73 14.54 0.37
CA PHE A 118 -3.47 15.76 0.03
C PHE A 118 -3.39 16.86 1.11
N ALA A 119 -2.70 16.61 2.24
CA ALA A 119 -2.66 17.52 3.38
C ALA A 119 -2.14 18.94 3.05
N ASP A 120 -1.18 19.03 2.12
CA ASP A 120 -0.53 20.29 1.72
C ASP A 120 -0.94 20.78 0.32
N MET A 121 -1.99 20.19 -0.28
CA MET A 121 -2.45 20.57 -1.62
C MET A 121 -3.34 21.81 -1.59
N TYR A 122 -2.73 22.99 -1.69
CA TYR A 122 -3.42 24.27 -1.88
C TYR A 122 -3.88 24.45 -3.34
N SER A 123 -4.86 23.67 -3.80
CA SER A 123 -5.52 23.89 -5.10
C SER A 123 -6.81 24.68 -4.94
N PRO A 124 -7.18 25.59 -5.86
CA PRO A 124 -8.45 26.33 -5.82
C PRO A 124 -9.72 25.47 -5.87
N GLU A 125 -9.59 24.15 -6.06
CA GLU A 125 -10.69 23.18 -6.03
C GLU A 125 -10.88 22.49 -4.66
N ASP A 126 -10.13 22.90 -3.61
CA ASP A 126 -10.25 22.39 -2.22
C ASP A 126 -10.60 20.89 -2.17
N GLU A 127 -9.71 20.04 -2.70
CA GLU A 127 -9.84 18.59 -2.53
C GLU A 127 -9.71 18.27 -1.03
N MET A 128 -10.85 18.10 -0.35
CA MET A 128 -10.90 17.84 1.08
C MET A 128 -10.07 16.60 1.44
N SER A 129 -9.15 16.76 2.38
CA SER A 129 -8.38 15.68 3.02
C SER A 129 -8.84 15.49 4.46
N ILE A 130 -9.11 14.26 4.87
CA ILE A 130 -9.41 13.89 6.25
C ILE A 130 -8.17 13.24 6.87
N ASP A 131 -7.39 14.08 7.55
CA ASP A 131 -6.09 13.71 8.10
C ASP A 131 -6.23 13.29 9.57
N LEU A 132 -6.43 12.00 9.79
CA LEU A 132 -6.58 11.45 11.14
C LEU A 132 -5.23 11.12 11.80
N SER A 133 -5.18 11.29 13.12
CA SER A 133 -4.09 10.72 13.92
C SER A 133 -4.14 9.18 13.87
N LEU A 134 -3.00 8.51 14.13
CA LEU A 134 -2.99 7.05 14.23
C LEU A 134 -3.96 6.55 15.31
N GLU A 135 -4.11 7.28 16.42
CA GLU A 135 -5.09 6.93 17.46
C GLU A 135 -6.53 6.92 16.91
N ASP A 136 -6.89 7.94 16.13
CA ASP A 136 -8.24 8.06 15.57
C ASP A 136 -8.48 7.06 14.44
N VAL A 137 -7.49 6.77 13.59
CA VAL A 137 -7.57 5.68 12.60
C VAL A 137 -7.92 4.36 13.27
N LYS A 138 -7.28 4.06 14.41
CA LYS A 138 -7.56 2.84 15.18
C LYS A 138 -8.96 2.86 15.79
N ARG A 139 -9.41 4.01 16.32
CA ARG A 139 -10.78 4.16 16.84
C ARG A 139 -11.82 3.93 15.76
N VAL A 140 -11.60 4.46 14.55
CA VAL A 140 -12.46 4.23 13.38
C VAL A 140 -12.47 2.76 12.99
N ALA A 141 -11.31 2.09 12.95
CA ALA A 141 -11.24 0.66 12.70
C ALA A 141 -12.05 -0.16 13.72
N LEU A 142 -11.90 0.13 15.01
CA LEU A 142 -12.68 -0.52 16.08
C LEU A 142 -14.19 -0.28 15.93
N HIS A 143 -14.58 0.92 15.51
CA HIS A 143 -15.98 1.27 15.21
C HIS A 143 -16.54 0.41 14.07
N TYR A 144 -15.76 0.21 13.00
CA TYR A 144 -16.12 -0.66 11.87
C TYR A 144 -16.02 -2.16 12.14
N GLY A 145 -15.89 -2.55 13.41
CA GLY A 145 -16.00 -3.95 13.85
C GLY A 145 -14.69 -4.72 13.82
N PHE A 146 -13.54 -4.05 13.68
CA PHE A 146 -12.25 -4.70 13.80
C PHE A 146 -11.85 -4.94 15.26
N ILE A 147 -11.00 -5.93 15.50
CA ILE A 147 -10.34 -6.22 16.77
C ILE A 147 -8.85 -6.44 16.47
N PHE A 148 -7.97 -5.86 17.27
CA PHE A 148 -6.54 -6.11 17.17
C PHE A 148 -6.17 -7.54 17.56
N GLU A 149 -5.35 -8.18 16.74
CA GLU A 149 -4.65 -9.42 17.08
C GLU A 149 -3.17 -9.15 17.34
N GLN A 150 -2.57 -8.25 16.58
CA GLN A 150 -1.18 -7.83 16.72
C GLN A 150 -1.03 -6.35 16.37
N GLU A 151 -0.14 -5.65 17.06
CA GLU A 151 0.26 -4.28 16.74
C GLU A 151 1.75 -4.07 17.05
N SER A 152 2.45 -3.35 16.19
CA SER A 152 3.82 -2.90 16.43
C SER A 152 4.16 -1.70 15.55
N THR A 153 5.27 -1.03 15.87
CA THR A 153 5.87 -0.03 14.98
C THR A 153 7.07 -0.65 14.27
N ILE A 154 7.13 -0.52 12.94
CA ILE A 154 8.21 -1.05 12.12
C ILE A 154 8.98 0.11 11.49
N GLU A 155 10.27 0.21 11.79
CA GLU A 155 11.16 1.15 11.10
C GLU A 155 11.46 0.67 9.68
N THR A 156 11.21 1.51 8.69
CA THR A 156 11.38 1.16 7.28
C THR A 156 11.71 2.38 6.42
N THR A 157 12.00 2.17 5.14
CA THR A 157 12.22 3.22 4.14
C THR A 157 11.32 2.98 2.93
N TYR A 158 11.18 3.99 2.07
CA TYR A 158 10.47 3.87 0.79
C TYR A 158 11.36 4.40 -0.32
N THR A 159 11.64 3.56 -1.33
CA THR A 159 12.49 3.86 -2.51
C THR A 159 13.80 4.61 -2.19
N THR A 160 14.36 4.38 -1.00
CA THR A 160 15.45 5.21 -0.47
C THR A 160 16.79 4.84 -1.08
N ASN A 161 17.54 5.85 -1.52
CA ASN A 161 18.93 5.69 -1.89
C ASN A 161 19.79 5.53 -0.63
N LEU A 162 20.14 4.29 -0.28
CA LEU A 162 20.98 3.97 0.89
C LEU A 162 22.39 4.60 0.84
N ARG A 163 22.84 5.07 -0.32
CA ARG A 163 24.13 5.77 -0.51
C ARG A 163 24.00 7.29 -0.49
N SER A 164 22.79 7.82 -0.36
CA SER A 164 22.55 9.25 -0.21
C SER A 164 22.96 9.74 1.17
N MET A 165 23.51 10.96 1.25
CA MET A 165 23.78 11.68 2.50
C MET A 165 22.48 12.04 3.25
N MET A 166 21.35 12.13 2.53
CA MET A 166 20.01 12.36 3.09
C MET A 166 19.13 11.12 2.84
N GLN A 167 18.54 10.58 3.90
CA GLN A 167 17.65 9.42 3.84
C GLN A 167 16.41 9.66 4.69
N ASN A 168 15.24 9.32 4.15
CA ASN A 168 13.98 9.36 4.88
C ASN A 168 13.70 8.01 5.51
N ARG A 169 13.25 8.02 6.76
CA ARG A 169 12.81 6.82 7.48
C ARG A 169 11.38 7.02 7.95
N TYR A 170 10.62 5.94 7.92
CA TYR A 170 9.27 5.88 8.43
C TYR A 170 9.24 4.94 9.63
N TYR A 171 8.54 5.38 10.69
CA TYR A 171 8.11 4.51 11.77
C TYR A 171 6.68 4.07 11.43
N ALA A 172 6.59 3.05 10.59
CA ALA A 172 5.33 2.59 10.03
C ALA A 172 4.50 1.85 11.08
N ALA A 173 3.20 2.15 11.13
CA ALA A 173 2.27 1.42 11.96
C ALA A 173 1.97 0.07 11.30
N PHE A 174 2.20 -1.00 12.05
CA PHE A 174 1.86 -2.36 11.65
C PHE A 174 0.75 -2.90 12.54
N TRP A 175 -0.26 -3.50 11.92
CA TRP A 175 -1.25 -4.27 12.66
C TRP A 175 -1.77 -5.44 11.85
N THR A 176 -2.23 -6.44 12.59
CA THR A 176 -3.19 -7.44 12.11
C THR A 176 -4.45 -7.28 12.93
N MET A 177 -5.57 -7.05 12.24
CA MET A 177 -6.90 -6.93 12.83
C MET A 177 -7.82 -7.98 12.25
N ARG A 178 -8.76 -8.47 13.06
CA ARG A 178 -9.83 -9.37 12.61
C ARG A 178 -11.19 -8.66 12.63
N LYS A 179 -11.97 -8.82 11.56
CA LYS A 179 -13.37 -8.36 11.52
C LYS A 179 -14.24 -9.26 12.38
N LYS A 180 -15.03 -8.68 13.29
CA LYS A 180 -16.00 -9.41 14.12
C LYS A 180 -17.00 -10.16 13.25
N THR A 181 -17.29 -11.40 13.63
CA THR A 181 -18.42 -12.15 13.07
C THR A 181 -19.72 -11.51 13.55
N ARG A 182 -20.61 -11.16 12.64
CA ARG A 182 -21.97 -10.75 12.99
C ARG A 182 -22.66 -11.99 13.53
N ARG A 183 -23.04 -11.98 14.81
CA ARG A 183 -23.94 -13.01 15.34
C ARG A 183 -25.27 -12.81 14.63
N LEU A 184 -25.71 -13.80 13.86
CA LEU A 184 -27.10 -13.88 13.42
C LEU A 184 -27.94 -13.95 14.70
N CYS A 185 -28.70 -12.89 14.99
CA CYS A 185 -29.76 -12.97 15.98
C CYS A 185 -30.77 -13.98 15.45
N SER A 186 -30.86 -15.13 16.11
CA SER A 186 -31.96 -16.11 15.97
C SER A 186 -33.26 -15.54 16.51
#